data_AF-A0A9D2UC69-F1
#
_entry.id   AF-A0A9D2UC69-F1
#
_cell.length_a   1.000
_cell.length_b   1.000
_cell.length_c   1.000
_cell.angle_alpha   90.00
_cell.angle_beta   90.00
_cell.angle_gamma   90.00
#
_symmetry.space_group_name_H-M   'P 1'
#
loop_
_entity.id
_entity.type
_entity.pdbx_description
1 polymer ?
#
loop_
_entity_poly.entity_id
_entity_poly.type
_entity_poly.pdbx_seq_one_letter_code
_entity_poly.pdbx_strand_id
1 'polypeptide(L)'
;MFLIVLFVIGITAEGATGALAAGRERMDLFGVAIIACVTAIGGGSVRDVLLGNYPLVWVENPMYLVFVLVAAFITVAIPVMMTYFHWVFLILDAVGLSVFTVLGTQIALGAGHGALIAIVAAVLTGVFGGVLRDIMSNRVPLVFQGDLYASVAVSGSILYLALNAAGVNDNLNAIIVLAFTFGLRLCAIFFHWSLPVFEYQEREFTRDREHSLSNRLLNKARELRPAGPRQLRLTEGIAGLRHRHHGEDPGARATGEDPRTGGQAATEGDVEKECGCDCHGQGDGDTQPKPGE
;
A
#
# COMPACT_ATOMS: atom_id res chain seq x y z
N MET A 1 14.39 2.71 -35.91
CA MET A 1 14.40 3.99 -35.14
C MET A 1 13.10 4.24 -34.38
N PHE A 2 11.93 4.14 -35.01
CA PHE A 2 10.65 4.47 -34.36
C PHE A 2 10.40 3.73 -33.03
N LEU A 3 10.58 2.41 -32.99
CA LEU A 3 10.40 1.61 -31.76
C LEU A 3 11.37 1.96 -30.63
N ILE A 4 12.58 2.41 -30.96
CA ILE A 4 13.56 2.82 -29.96
C ILE A 4 13.08 4.11 -29.28
N VAL A 5 12.52 5.04 -30.06
CA VAL A 5 11.93 6.28 -29.50
C VAL A 5 10.76 5.94 -28.60
N LEU A 6 9.84 5.07 -29.03
CA LEU A 6 8.73 4.61 -28.20
C LEU A 6 9.25 3.93 -26.93
N PHE A 7 10.24 3.04 -27.04
CA PHE A 7 10.82 2.35 -25.89
C PHE A 7 11.40 3.33 -24.88
N VAL A 8 12.17 4.33 -25.31
CA VAL A 8 12.71 5.37 -24.42
C VAL A 8 11.59 6.18 -23.75
N ILE A 9 10.53 6.53 -24.48
CA ILE A 9 9.35 7.19 -23.89
C ILE A 9 8.69 6.29 -22.84
N GLY A 10 8.50 5.00 -23.14
CA GLY A 10 7.89 4.05 -22.22
C GLY A 10 8.69 3.87 -20.93
N ILE A 11 10.00 3.60 -21.02
CA ILE A 11 10.84 3.41 -19.83
C ILE A 11 10.99 4.68 -19.00
N THR A 12 10.99 5.86 -19.62
CA THR A 12 11.06 7.13 -18.88
C THR A 12 9.74 7.46 -18.18
N ALA A 13 8.60 7.22 -18.84
CA ALA A 13 7.28 7.34 -18.23
C ALA A 13 7.11 6.38 -17.04
N GLU A 14 7.48 5.11 -17.21
CA GLU A 14 7.40 4.11 -16.13
C GLU A 14 8.45 4.29 -15.04
N GLY A 15 9.62 4.81 -15.39
CA GLY A 15 10.60 5.25 -14.40
C GLY A 15 10.05 6.38 -13.52
N ALA A 16 9.35 7.34 -14.13
CA ALA A 16 8.66 8.39 -13.40
C ALA A 16 7.51 7.84 -12.55
N THR A 17 6.66 6.93 -13.04
CA THR A 17 5.58 6.32 -12.23
C THR A 17 6.14 5.57 -11.02
N GLY A 18 7.23 4.82 -11.21
CA GLY A 18 7.95 4.14 -10.13
C GLY A 18 8.50 5.12 -9.10
N ALA A 19 9.12 6.21 -9.55
CA ALA A 19 9.66 7.25 -8.68
C ALA A 19 8.56 7.98 -7.88
N LEU A 20 7.44 8.30 -8.52
CA LEU A 20 6.24 8.83 -7.87
C LEU A 20 5.74 7.88 -6.78
N ALA A 21 5.61 6.58 -7.09
CA ALA A 21 5.14 5.58 -6.13
C ALA A 21 6.08 5.44 -4.92
N ALA A 22 7.39 5.37 -5.16
CA ALA A 22 8.40 5.31 -4.10
C ALA A 22 8.43 6.59 -3.25
N GLY A 23 8.30 7.75 -3.88
CA GLY A 23 8.21 9.04 -3.17
C GLY A 23 6.98 9.13 -2.26
N ARG A 24 5.85 8.57 -2.69
CA ARG A 24 4.63 8.51 -1.87
C ARG A 24 4.81 7.67 -0.62
N GLU A 25 5.54 6.57 -0.71
CA GLU A 25 5.87 5.70 0.44
C GLU A 25 7.08 6.21 1.24
N ARG A 26 7.56 7.45 0.98
CA ARG A 26 8.67 8.11 1.69
C ARG A 26 9.97 7.30 1.69
N MET A 27 10.25 6.61 0.60
CA MET A 27 11.50 5.88 0.40
C MET A 27 12.69 6.84 0.21
N ASP A 28 13.89 6.38 0.51
CA ASP A 28 15.13 7.12 0.25
C ASP A 28 15.45 7.17 -1.26
N LEU A 29 16.43 7.99 -1.66
CA LEU A 29 16.82 8.13 -3.07
C LEU A 29 17.27 6.81 -3.70
N PHE A 30 17.86 5.92 -2.91
CA PHE A 30 18.24 4.59 -3.37
C PHE A 30 16.99 3.72 -3.65
N GLY A 31 16.02 3.71 -2.74
CA GLY A 31 14.72 3.06 -2.95
C GLY A 31 14.01 3.60 -4.19
N VAL A 32 13.97 4.92 -4.38
CA VAL A 32 13.42 5.56 -5.59
C VAL A 32 14.09 5.03 -6.85
N ALA A 33 15.43 4.98 -6.88
CA ALA A 33 16.19 4.50 -8.03
C ALA A 33 15.86 3.04 -8.36
N ILE A 34 15.82 2.16 -7.35
CA ILE A 34 15.52 0.74 -7.54
C ILE A 34 14.09 0.54 -8.03
N ILE A 35 13.10 1.17 -7.40
CA ILE A 35 11.69 1.04 -7.80
C ILE A 35 11.49 1.57 -9.21
N ALA A 36 12.09 2.71 -9.57
CA ALA A 36 12.00 3.25 -10.92
C ALA A 36 12.60 2.31 -11.97
N CYS A 37 13.78 1.75 -11.72
CA CYS A 37 14.39 0.76 -12.61
C CYS A 37 13.51 -0.49 -12.74
N VAL A 38 13.09 -1.09 -11.64
CA VAL A 38 12.25 -2.30 -11.68
C VAL A 38 10.93 -2.04 -12.40
N THR A 39 10.31 -0.88 -12.21
CA THR A 39 9.07 -0.51 -12.92
C THR A 39 9.30 -0.41 -14.42
N ALA A 40 10.34 0.32 -14.83
CA ALA A 40 10.61 0.65 -16.23
C ALA A 40 11.06 -0.55 -17.08
N ILE A 41 11.93 -1.41 -16.53
CA ILE A 41 12.54 -2.53 -17.29
C ILE A 41 12.14 -3.91 -16.79
N GLY A 42 11.47 -4.03 -15.64
CA GLY A 42 11.11 -5.31 -15.04
C GLY A 42 10.15 -6.12 -15.89
N GLY A 43 9.09 -5.50 -16.43
CA GLY A 43 8.11 -6.20 -17.28
C GLY A 43 8.73 -6.77 -18.56
N GLY A 44 9.53 -5.97 -19.26
CA GLY A 44 10.28 -6.41 -20.44
C GLY A 44 11.31 -7.50 -20.11
N SER A 45 12.00 -7.38 -18.96
CA SER A 45 12.96 -8.40 -18.51
C SER A 45 12.29 -9.74 -18.21
N VAL A 46 11.13 -9.73 -17.54
CA VAL A 46 10.35 -10.95 -17.28
C VAL A 46 9.92 -11.60 -18.60
N ARG A 47 9.40 -10.81 -19.56
CA ARG A 47 9.08 -11.33 -20.90
C ARG A 47 10.32 -11.96 -21.55
N ASP A 48 11.43 -11.24 -21.61
CA ASP A 48 12.62 -11.67 -22.35
C ASP A 48 13.24 -12.93 -21.75
N VAL A 49 13.29 -13.03 -20.41
CA VAL A 49 13.72 -14.25 -19.72
C VAL A 49 12.80 -15.44 -20.06
N LEU A 50 11.48 -15.23 -20.05
CA LEU A 50 10.51 -16.30 -20.34
C LEU A 50 10.53 -16.76 -21.80
N LEU A 51 10.77 -15.85 -22.74
CA LEU A 51 10.88 -16.16 -24.17
C LEU A 51 12.29 -16.61 -24.60
N GLY A 52 13.26 -16.57 -23.70
CA GLY A 52 14.65 -16.91 -24.00
C GLY A 52 15.40 -15.86 -24.84
N ASN A 53 14.94 -14.60 -24.81
CA ASN A 53 15.56 -13.49 -25.50
C ASN A 53 16.75 -12.96 -24.67
N TYR A 54 17.97 -13.28 -25.10
CA TYR A 54 19.20 -12.79 -24.49
C TYR A 54 20.14 -12.18 -25.55
N PRO A 55 20.96 -11.18 -25.18
CA PRO A 55 21.03 -10.50 -23.87
C PRO A 55 19.78 -9.63 -23.59
N LEU A 56 19.54 -9.31 -22.31
CA LEU A 56 18.46 -8.39 -21.94
C LEU A 56 18.74 -6.98 -22.47
N VAL A 57 17.70 -6.26 -22.88
CA VAL A 57 17.82 -4.94 -23.54
C VAL A 57 18.67 -3.93 -22.75
N TRP A 58 18.52 -3.90 -21.42
CA TRP A 58 19.27 -3.00 -20.54
C TRP A 58 20.70 -3.49 -20.24
N VAL A 59 20.96 -4.79 -20.39
CA VAL A 59 22.32 -5.36 -20.28
C VAL A 59 23.11 -5.06 -21.54
N GLU A 60 22.47 -5.19 -22.71
CA GLU A 60 23.06 -4.82 -23.99
C GLU A 60 23.34 -3.31 -24.08
N ASN A 61 22.40 -2.49 -23.60
CA ASN A 61 22.50 -1.03 -23.67
C ASN A 61 22.24 -0.40 -22.28
N PRO A 62 23.29 -0.27 -21.44
CA PRO A 62 23.17 0.29 -20.08
C PRO A 62 22.66 1.73 -20.03
N MET A 63 22.74 2.47 -21.14
CA MET A 63 22.22 3.84 -21.23
C MET A 63 20.72 3.94 -20.92
N TYR A 64 19.95 2.87 -21.12
CA TYR A 64 18.53 2.85 -20.75
C TYR A 64 18.32 3.01 -19.23
N LEU A 65 19.20 2.44 -18.40
CA LEU A 65 19.14 2.65 -16.95
C LEU A 65 19.41 4.11 -16.60
N VAL A 66 20.36 4.76 -17.28
CA VAL A 66 20.66 6.18 -17.04
C VAL A 66 19.45 7.05 -17.34
N PHE A 67 18.73 6.80 -18.44
CA PHE A 67 17.50 7.55 -18.76
C PHE A 67 16.42 7.37 -17.69
N VAL A 68 16.24 6.15 -17.20
CA VAL A 68 15.28 5.85 -16.12
C VAL A 68 15.66 6.58 -14.84
N LEU A 69 16.93 6.54 -14.44
CA LEU A 69 17.41 7.23 -13.23
C LEU A 69 17.27 8.75 -13.33
N VAL A 70 17.61 9.33 -14.48
CA VAL A 70 17.43 10.77 -14.71
C VAL A 70 15.95 11.14 -14.62
N ALA A 71 15.06 10.38 -15.26
CA ALA A 71 13.62 10.61 -15.16
C ALA A 71 13.11 10.49 -13.71
N ALA A 72 13.58 9.50 -12.97
CA ALA A 72 13.20 9.27 -11.58
C ALA A 72 13.63 10.43 -10.66
N PHE A 73 14.88 10.88 -10.76
CA PHE A 73 15.38 11.99 -9.93
C PHE A 73 14.72 13.31 -10.29
N ILE A 74 14.48 13.59 -11.58
CA ILE A 74 13.70 14.77 -11.99
C ILE A 74 12.29 14.70 -11.39
N THR A 75 11.65 13.53 -11.42
CA THR A 75 10.30 13.34 -10.90
C THR A 75 10.21 13.65 -9.40
N VAL A 76 11.14 13.13 -8.60
CA VAL A 76 11.16 13.40 -7.15
C VAL A 76 11.57 14.83 -6.81
N ALA A 77 12.39 15.48 -7.65
CA ALA A 77 12.80 16.86 -7.46
C ALA A 77 11.69 17.88 -7.73
N ILE A 78 10.63 17.53 -8.46
CA ILE A 78 9.53 18.44 -8.82
C ILE A 78 8.36 18.26 -7.83
N PRO A 79 8.20 19.12 -6.82
CA PRO A 79 7.17 18.95 -5.78
C PRO A 79 5.73 19.03 -6.32
N VAL A 80 5.51 19.72 -7.45
CA VAL A 80 4.20 19.81 -8.11
C VAL A 80 3.68 18.45 -8.56
N MET A 81 4.57 17.54 -8.95
CA MET A 81 4.18 16.17 -9.34
C MET A 81 3.56 15.41 -8.18
N MET A 82 3.98 15.74 -6.95
CA MET A 82 3.42 15.15 -5.73
C MET A 82 2.04 15.73 -5.39
N THR A 83 1.79 17.00 -5.69
CA THR A 83 0.48 17.65 -5.48
C THR A 83 -0.61 17.03 -6.36
N TYR A 84 -0.29 16.72 -7.61
CA TYR A 84 -1.21 16.10 -8.58
C TYR A 84 -0.91 14.61 -8.81
N PHE A 85 -0.35 13.94 -7.78
CA PHE A 85 0.16 12.57 -7.84
C PHE A 85 -0.78 11.62 -8.59
N HIS A 86 -2.07 11.59 -8.22
CA HIS A 86 -3.02 10.61 -8.75
C HIS A 86 -3.18 10.71 -10.28
N TRP A 87 -3.39 11.92 -10.80
CA TRP A 87 -3.60 12.13 -12.24
C TRP A 87 -2.31 11.94 -13.04
N VAL A 88 -1.19 12.47 -12.56
CA VAL A 88 0.11 12.34 -13.22
C VAL A 88 0.52 10.87 -13.31
N PHE A 89 0.38 10.15 -12.20
CA PHE A 89 0.69 8.73 -12.11
C PHE A 89 -0.15 7.90 -13.11
N LEU A 90 -1.47 8.09 -13.14
CA LEU A 90 -2.35 7.34 -14.04
C LEU A 90 -2.08 7.63 -15.52
N ILE A 91 -1.77 8.88 -15.88
CA ILE A 91 -1.48 9.25 -17.27
C ILE A 91 -0.13 8.69 -17.72
N LEU A 92 0.92 8.81 -16.90
CA LEU A 92 2.25 8.28 -17.22
C LEU A 92 2.21 6.75 -17.36
N ASP A 93 1.49 6.08 -16.46
CA ASP A 93 1.31 4.63 -16.48
C ASP A 93 0.48 4.19 -17.71
N ALA A 94 -0.54 4.97 -18.11
CA ALA A 94 -1.25 4.74 -19.37
C ALA A 94 -0.35 4.88 -20.61
N VAL A 95 0.59 5.84 -20.62
CA VAL A 95 1.59 5.97 -21.69
C VAL A 95 2.48 4.74 -21.73
N GLY A 96 3.06 4.35 -20.58
CA GLY A 96 3.90 3.16 -20.45
C GLY A 96 3.20 1.89 -20.93
N LEU A 97 2.01 1.62 -20.41
CA LEU A 97 1.16 0.49 -20.79
C LEU A 97 0.91 0.44 -22.30
N SER A 98 0.57 1.56 -22.93
CA SER A 98 0.28 1.62 -24.37
C SER A 98 1.50 1.29 -25.23
N VAL A 99 2.67 1.85 -24.89
CA VAL A 99 3.94 1.60 -25.57
C VAL A 99 4.36 0.13 -25.40
N PHE A 100 4.32 -0.37 -24.17
CA PHE A 100 4.76 -1.72 -23.84
C PHE A 100 3.84 -2.81 -24.36
N THR A 101 2.55 -2.52 -24.52
CA THR A 101 1.62 -3.40 -25.24
C THR A 101 2.11 -3.61 -26.68
N VAL A 102 2.37 -2.53 -27.41
CA VAL A 102 2.87 -2.60 -28.80
C VAL A 102 4.21 -3.32 -28.88
N LEU A 103 5.18 -2.94 -28.04
CA LEU A 103 6.51 -3.55 -28.04
C LEU A 103 6.48 -5.02 -27.68
N GLY A 104 5.71 -5.42 -26.67
CA GLY A 104 5.59 -6.81 -26.25
C GLY A 104 4.97 -7.69 -27.33
N THR A 105 3.91 -7.22 -27.99
CA THR A 105 3.32 -7.94 -29.13
C THR A 105 4.32 -8.08 -30.28
N GLN A 106 4.98 -6.98 -30.66
CA GLN A 106 5.89 -6.97 -31.79
C GLN A 106 7.15 -7.83 -31.56
N ILE A 107 7.72 -7.80 -30.36
CA ILE A 107 8.90 -8.61 -30.00
C ILE A 107 8.56 -10.10 -30.04
N ALA A 108 7.41 -10.50 -29.49
CA ALA A 108 7.00 -11.91 -29.51
C ALA A 108 6.73 -12.43 -30.92
N LEU A 109 6.05 -11.64 -31.77
CA LEU A 109 5.82 -11.98 -33.17
C LEU A 109 7.12 -12.03 -33.97
N GLY A 110 8.02 -11.05 -33.75
CA GLY A 110 9.34 -11.02 -34.37
C GLY A 110 10.23 -12.21 -33.99
N ALA A 111 10.05 -12.75 -32.79
CA ALA A 111 10.68 -13.99 -32.34
C ALA A 111 10.02 -15.27 -32.88
N GLY A 112 9.02 -15.15 -33.77
CA GLY A 112 8.35 -16.29 -34.41
C GLY A 112 7.29 -16.98 -33.56
N HIS A 113 6.86 -16.38 -32.45
CA HIS A 113 5.83 -16.95 -31.58
C HIS A 113 4.42 -16.71 -32.14
N GLY A 114 3.48 -17.59 -31.80
CA GLY A 114 2.08 -17.48 -32.21
C GLY A 114 1.32 -16.34 -31.52
N ALA A 115 0.14 -16.01 -32.06
CA ALA A 115 -0.72 -14.91 -31.60
C ALA A 115 -1.02 -14.93 -30.09
N LEU A 116 -1.29 -16.11 -29.52
CA LEU A 116 -1.58 -16.25 -28.09
C LEU A 116 -0.39 -15.82 -27.22
N ILE A 117 0.82 -16.26 -27.59
CA ILE A 117 2.05 -15.92 -26.87
C ILE A 117 2.34 -14.43 -27.03
N ALA A 118 2.04 -13.83 -28.19
CA ALA A 118 2.19 -12.40 -28.41
C ALA A 118 1.28 -11.56 -27.49
N ILE A 119 0.04 -11.99 -27.26
CA ILE A 119 -0.87 -11.33 -26.31
C ILE A 119 -0.33 -11.44 -24.89
N VAL A 120 0.11 -12.63 -24.48
CA VAL A 120 0.69 -12.84 -23.15
C VAL A 120 1.95 -11.99 -22.96
N ALA A 121 2.83 -11.94 -23.97
CA ALA A 121 4.05 -11.13 -23.94
C ALA A 121 3.74 -9.63 -23.84
N ALA A 122 2.70 -9.15 -24.52
CA ALA A 122 2.23 -7.77 -24.42
C ALA A 122 1.77 -7.44 -22.99
N VAL A 123 0.93 -8.30 -22.39
CA VAL A 123 0.46 -8.15 -21.02
C VAL A 123 1.62 -8.21 -20.03
N LEU A 124 2.55 -9.15 -20.16
CA LEU A 124 3.74 -9.23 -19.31
C LEU A 124 4.60 -7.97 -19.40
N THR A 125 4.81 -7.45 -20.61
CA THR A 125 5.61 -6.24 -20.78
C THR A 125 4.92 -5.02 -20.18
N GLY A 126 3.63 -4.84 -20.46
CA GLY A 126 2.89 -3.64 -20.07
C GLY A 126 2.44 -3.61 -18.62
N VAL A 127 2.10 -4.77 -18.03
CA VAL A 127 1.47 -4.82 -16.70
C VAL A 127 2.46 -5.19 -15.60
N PHE A 128 3.42 -6.08 -15.90
CA PHE A 128 4.23 -6.70 -14.86
C PHE A 128 5.22 -5.72 -14.22
N GLY A 129 5.62 -4.66 -14.93
CA GLY A 129 6.40 -3.55 -14.36
C GLY A 129 5.66 -2.85 -13.22
N GLY A 130 4.40 -2.45 -13.46
CA GLY A 130 3.53 -1.87 -12.44
C GLY A 130 3.21 -2.83 -11.29
N VAL A 131 3.07 -4.14 -11.57
CA VAL A 131 2.90 -5.16 -10.52
C VAL A 131 4.11 -5.22 -9.59
N LEU A 132 5.32 -5.26 -10.15
CA LEU A 132 6.56 -5.29 -9.35
C LEU A 132 6.70 -4.02 -8.50
N ARG A 133 6.43 -2.85 -9.09
CA ARG A 133 6.39 -1.56 -8.38
C ARG A 133 5.47 -1.60 -7.17
N ASP A 134 4.25 -2.06 -7.38
CA ASP A 134 3.20 -2.00 -6.36
C ASP A 134 3.49 -3.00 -5.23
N ILE A 135 3.96 -4.21 -5.56
CA ILE A 135 4.38 -5.22 -4.57
C ILE A 135 5.56 -4.71 -3.73
N MET A 136 6.60 -4.16 -4.38
CA MET A 136 7.76 -3.63 -3.66
C MET A 136 7.42 -2.39 -2.81
N SER A 137 6.35 -1.68 -3.18
CA SER A 137 5.79 -0.55 -2.40
C SER A 137 4.75 -0.99 -1.36
N ASN A 138 4.57 -2.29 -1.13
CA ASN A 138 3.58 -2.86 -0.20
C ASN A 138 2.14 -2.37 -0.49
N ARG A 139 1.76 -2.29 -1.77
CA ARG A 139 0.42 -1.94 -2.25
C ARG A 139 -0.16 -3.09 -3.06
N VAL A 140 -1.48 -3.20 -3.07
CA VAL A 140 -2.18 -4.09 -4.01
C VAL A 140 -1.97 -3.55 -5.42
N PRO A 141 -1.45 -4.33 -6.38
CA PRO A 141 -1.25 -3.88 -7.75
C PRO A 141 -2.50 -3.30 -8.41
N LEU A 142 -2.34 -2.21 -9.19
CA LEU A 142 -3.45 -1.57 -9.92
C LEU A 142 -4.27 -2.53 -10.77
N VAL A 143 -3.59 -3.51 -11.39
CA VAL A 143 -4.24 -4.54 -12.21
C VAL A 143 -5.28 -5.36 -11.45
N PHE A 144 -5.15 -5.49 -10.13
CA PHE A 144 -6.06 -6.29 -9.30
C PHE A 144 -7.17 -5.46 -8.64
N GLN A 145 -7.19 -4.13 -8.84
CA GLN A 145 -8.16 -3.24 -8.19
C GLN A 145 -9.47 -3.07 -8.99
N GLY A 146 -9.69 -3.88 -10.03
CA GLY A 146 -10.90 -3.84 -10.86
C GLY A 146 -10.80 -2.86 -12.04
N ASP A 147 -9.73 -2.09 -12.18
CA ASP A 147 -9.53 -1.22 -13.35
C ASP A 147 -9.40 -2.02 -14.66
N LEU A 148 -9.89 -1.45 -15.77
CA LEU A 148 -9.60 -1.94 -17.13
C LEU A 148 -8.12 -1.73 -17.48
N TYR A 149 -7.23 -2.49 -16.85
CA TYR A 149 -5.79 -2.37 -17.00
C TYR A 149 -5.25 -3.43 -17.95
N ALA A 150 -5.21 -4.69 -17.51
CA ALA A 150 -4.81 -5.81 -18.34
C ALA A 150 -5.72 -6.00 -19.55
N SER A 151 -7.02 -5.75 -19.41
CA SER A 151 -8.00 -5.85 -20.50
C SER A 151 -7.68 -4.89 -21.65
N VAL A 152 -7.14 -3.71 -21.35
CA VAL A 152 -6.75 -2.71 -22.35
C VAL A 152 -5.47 -3.12 -23.09
N ALA A 153 -4.51 -3.72 -22.38
CA ALA A 153 -3.34 -4.32 -23.03
C ALA A 153 -3.73 -5.49 -23.95
N VAL A 154 -4.65 -6.35 -23.50
CA VAL A 154 -5.18 -7.46 -24.32
C VAL A 154 -5.89 -6.93 -25.56
N SER A 155 -6.80 -5.95 -25.42
CA SER A 155 -7.51 -5.39 -26.57
C SER A 155 -6.57 -4.70 -27.57
N GLY A 156 -5.55 -3.98 -27.08
CA GLY A 156 -4.49 -3.41 -27.90
C GLY A 156 -3.70 -4.47 -28.67
N SER A 157 -3.28 -5.54 -28.01
CA SER A 157 -2.55 -6.63 -28.68
C SER A 157 -3.41 -7.36 -29.72
N ILE A 158 -4.71 -7.54 -29.46
CA ILE A 158 -5.63 -8.13 -30.45
C ILE A 158 -5.77 -7.23 -31.67
N LEU A 159 -5.90 -5.92 -31.46
CA LEU A 159 -5.94 -4.94 -32.55
C LEU A 159 -4.65 -4.97 -33.38
N TYR A 160 -3.49 -5.05 -32.71
CA TYR A 160 -2.20 -5.16 -33.39
C TYR A 160 -2.13 -6.40 -34.29
N LEU A 161 -2.57 -7.55 -33.78
CA LEU A 161 -2.61 -8.80 -34.52
C LEU A 161 -3.56 -8.73 -35.73
N ALA A 162 -4.73 -8.09 -35.57
CA ALA A 162 -5.69 -7.93 -36.65
C ALA A 162 -5.15 -7.03 -37.78
N LEU A 163 -4.49 -5.92 -37.43
CA LEU A 163 -3.86 -5.01 -38.40
C LEU A 163 -2.65 -5.65 -39.08
N ASN A 164 -1.86 -6.44 -38.35
CA ASN A 164 -0.75 -7.19 -38.91
C ASN A 164 -1.24 -8.25 -39.91
N ALA A 165 -2.32 -8.97 -39.59
CA ALA A 165 -2.96 -9.91 -40.50
C ALA A 165 -3.57 -9.25 -41.75
N ALA A 166 -4.00 -7.99 -41.64
CA ALA A 166 -4.48 -7.18 -42.77
C ALA A 166 -3.34 -6.60 -43.65
N GLY A 167 -2.07 -6.87 -43.32
CA GLY A 167 -0.91 -6.40 -44.08
C GLY A 167 -0.59 -4.91 -43.90
N VAL A 168 -1.07 -4.29 -42.82
CA VAL A 168 -0.74 -2.90 -42.49
C VAL A 168 0.74 -2.80 -42.10
N ASN A 169 1.42 -1.74 -42.56
CA ASN A 169 2.82 -1.49 -42.22
C ASN A 169 3.04 -1.42 -40.70
N ASP A 170 4.11 -2.04 -40.20
CA ASP A 170 4.41 -2.14 -38.76
C ASP A 170 4.43 -0.79 -38.03
N ASN A 171 4.96 0.27 -38.65
CA ASN A 171 5.01 1.59 -38.02
C ASN A 171 3.62 2.20 -37.87
N LEU A 172 2.78 2.06 -38.91
CA LEU A 172 1.39 2.54 -38.85
C LEU A 172 0.56 1.71 -37.87
N ASN A 173 0.76 0.39 -37.87
CA ASN A 173 0.12 -0.51 -36.91
C ASN A 173 0.45 -0.10 -35.47
N ALA A 174 1.74 0.11 -35.17
CA ALA A 174 2.19 0.59 -33.87
C ALA A 174 1.55 1.92 -33.45
N ILE A 175 1.44 2.90 -34.35
CA ILE A 175 0.80 4.20 -34.06
C ILE A 175 -0.69 4.03 -33.77
N ILE A 176 -1.41 3.26 -34.60
CA ILE A 176 -2.85 3.05 -34.45
C ILE A 176 -3.15 2.34 -33.13
N VAL A 177 -2.39 1.29 -32.81
CA VAL A 177 -2.58 0.52 -31.58
C VAL A 177 -2.19 1.36 -30.37
N LEU A 178 -1.09 2.11 -30.42
CA LEU A 178 -0.71 3.00 -29.32
C LEU A 178 -1.81 4.03 -29.03
N ALA A 179 -2.32 4.70 -30.07
CA ALA A 179 -3.40 5.67 -29.93
C ALA A 179 -4.68 5.04 -29.38
N PHE A 180 -5.03 3.83 -29.85
CA PHE A 180 -6.19 3.08 -29.38
C PHE A 180 -6.06 2.67 -27.92
N THR A 181 -4.94 2.03 -27.54
CA THR A 181 -4.69 1.54 -26.17
C THR A 181 -4.60 2.70 -25.19
N PHE A 182 -3.89 3.77 -25.54
CA PHE A 182 -3.80 4.97 -24.71
C PHE A 182 -5.16 5.66 -24.55
N GLY A 183 -5.90 5.86 -25.65
CA GLY A 183 -7.23 6.45 -25.64
C GLY A 183 -8.22 5.62 -24.82
N LEU A 184 -8.22 4.30 -24.99
CA LEU A 184 -9.07 3.39 -24.23
C LEU A 184 -8.74 3.43 -22.73
N ARG A 185 -7.45 3.52 -22.37
CA ARG A 185 -7.03 3.64 -20.96
C ARG A 185 -7.47 4.98 -20.37
N LEU A 186 -7.31 6.09 -21.10
CA LEU A 186 -7.81 7.41 -20.70
C LEU A 186 -9.33 7.39 -20.50
N CYS A 187 -10.09 6.83 -21.45
CA CYS A 187 -11.54 6.67 -21.32
C CYS A 187 -11.90 5.86 -20.07
N ALA A 188 -11.20 4.76 -19.80
CA ALA A 188 -11.44 3.97 -18.59
C ALA A 188 -11.20 4.77 -17.31
N ILE A 189 -10.17 5.62 -17.28
CA ILE A 189 -9.87 6.51 -16.15
C ILE A 189 -10.94 7.60 -15.99
N PHE A 190 -11.32 8.28 -17.07
CA PHE A 190 -12.29 9.38 -17.02
C PHE A 190 -13.73 8.93 -16.75
N PHE A 191 -14.13 7.76 -17.28
CA PHE A 191 -15.46 7.20 -17.09
C PHE A 191 -15.55 6.23 -15.91
N HIS A 192 -14.46 6.04 -15.16
CA HIS A 192 -14.38 5.12 -14.03
C HIS A 192 -14.86 3.69 -14.37
N TRP A 193 -14.42 3.15 -15.51
CA TRP A 193 -14.77 1.78 -15.89
C TRP A 193 -14.02 0.76 -15.03
N SER A 194 -14.79 0.03 -14.24
CA SER A 194 -14.31 -1.07 -13.41
C SER A 194 -14.97 -2.41 -13.77
N LEU A 195 -14.18 -3.47 -13.74
CA LEU A 195 -14.62 -4.86 -13.75
C LEU A 195 -15.24 -5.24 -12.39
N PRO A 196 -16.15 -6.22 -12.34
CA PRO A 196 -16.73 -6.68 -11.09
C PRO A 196 -15.64 -7.27 -10.18
N VAL A 197 -15.55 -6.77 -8.95
CA VAL A 197 -14.65 -7.28 -7.92
C VAL A 197 -15.35 -8.41 -7.16
N PHE A 198 -14.70 -9.56 -7.02
CA PHE A 198 -15.23 -10.70 -6.29
C PHE A 198 -14.99 -10.51 -4.79
N GLU A 199 -15.99 -10.00 -4.07
CA GLU A 199 -16.03 -10.03 -2.62
C GLU A 199 -16.55 -11.40 -2.16
N TYR A 200 -15.67 -12.23 -1.59
CA TYR A 200 -16.12 -13.37 -0.81
C TYR A 200 -16.77 -12.82 0.47
N GLN A 201 -18.10 -12.83 0.55
CA GLN A 201 -18.78 -12.73 1.83
C GLN A 201 -18.29 -13.91 2.69
N GLU A 202 -17.38 -13.66 3.62
CA GLU A 202 -17.19 -14.57 4.74
C GLU A 202 -18.57 -14.77 5.36
N ARG A 203 -19.10 -15.99 5.27
CA ARG A 203 -20.32 -16.33 5.98
C ARG A 203 -20.03 -16.16 7.46
N GLU A 204 -20.52 -15.07 8.02
CA GLU A 204 -20.60 -14.71 9.44
C GLU A 204 -21.34 -15.77 10.31
N PHE A 205 -21.74 -16.89 9.70
CA PHE A 205 -22.53 -17.98 10.25
C PHE A 205 -21.83 -18.76 11.38
N THR A 206 -20.50 -18.82 11.41
CA THR A 206 -19.77 -19.51 12.50
C THR A 206 -19.58 -18.61 13.72
N ARG A 207 -19.37 -17.30 13.52
CA ARG A 207 -19.10 -16.34 14.61
C ARG A 207 -20.36 -16.06 15.44
N ASP A 208 -21.52 -15.94 14.81
CA ASP A 208 -22.80 -15.74 15.50
C ASP A 208 -23.23 -16.95 16.34
N ARG A 209 -22.97 -18.17 15.87
CA ARG A 209 -23.37 -19.38 16.61
C ARG A 209 -22.52 -19.57 17.87
N GLU A 210 -21.22 -19.29 17.78
CA GLU A 210 -20.30 -19.41 18.91
C GLU A 210 -20.51 -18.29 19.94
N HIS A 211 -20.75 -17.04 19.49
CA HIS A 211 -21.11 -15.93 20.38
C HIS A 211 -22.48 -16.13 21.05
N SER A 212 -23.49 -16.60 20.31
CA SER A 212 -24.82 -16.84 20.88
C SER A 212 -24.83 -18.01 21.86
N LEU A 213 -24.05 -19.07 21.63
CA LEU A 213 -23.87 -20.16 22.58
C LEU A 213 -23.10 -19.71 23.83
N SER A 214 -21.99 -18.99 23.65
CA SER A 214 -21.20 -18.45 24.77
C SER A 214 -22.03 -17.51 25.65
N ASN A 215 -22.81 -16.60 25.06
CA ASN A 215 -23.69 -15.70 25.81
C ASN A 215 -24.83 -16.45 26.51
N ARG A 216 -25.42 -17.47 25.87
CA ARG A 216 -26.44 -18.32 26.50
C ARG A 216 -25.87 -19.10 27.68
N LEU A 217 -24.66 -19.65 27.55
CA LEU A 217 -23.99 -20.37 28.62
C LEU A 217 -23.62 -19.44 29.79
N LEU A 218 -23.08 -18.24 29.50
CA LEU A 218 -22.76 -17.24 30.51
C LEU A 218 -24.01 -16.76 31.27
N ASN A 219 -25.10 -16.47 30.56
CA ASN A 219 -26.35 -16.06 31.19
C ASN A 219 -26.93 -17.17 32.08
N LYS A 220 -26.92 -18.41 31.60
CA LYS A 220 -27.39 -19.56 32.38
C LYS A 220 -26.51 -19.83 33.61
N ALA A 221 -25.19 -19.65 33.49
CA ALA A 221 -24.28 -19.74 34.63
C ALA A 221 -24.53 -18.62 35.66
N ARG A 222 -24.94 -17.44 35.21
CA ARG A 222 -25.30 -16.29 36.08
C ARG A 222 -26.58 -16.55 36.88
N GLU A 223 -27.59 -17.17 36.26
CA GLU A 223 -28.83 -17.58 36.93
C GLU A 223 -28.61 -18.65 38.00
N LEU A 224 -27.67 -19.57 37.75
CA LEU A 224 -27.33 -20.65 38.69
C LEU A 224 -26.39 -20.19 39.81
N ARG A 225 -25.95 -18.93 39.82
CA ARG A 225 -25.08 -18.39 40.88
C ARG A 225 -25.92 -18.13 42.13
N PRO A 226 -25.73 -18.87 43.23
CA PRO A 226 -26.47 -18.59 44.47
C PRO A 226 -26.10 -17.19 44.97
N ALA A 227 -27.11 -16.42 45.39
CA ALA A 227 -26.91 -15.14 46.05
C ALA A 227 -26.02 -15.34 47.28
N GLY A 228 -24.88 -14.63 47.31
CA GLY A 228 -23.90 -14.74 48.38
C GLY A 228 -24.50 -14.43 49.76
N PRO A 229 -23.93 -14.97 50.85
CA PRO A 229 -24.50 -14.85 52.18
C PRO A 229 -24.59 -13.38 52.61
N ARG A 230 -25.77 -12.99 53.12
CA ARG A 230 -26.03 -11.74 53.84
C ARG A 230 -25.00 -11.59 54.96
N GLN A 231 -23.98 -10.75 54.80
CA GLN A 231 -23.18 -10.33 55.94
C GLN A 231 -24.04 -9.39 56.81
N LEU A 232 -24.29 -9.88 58.02
CA LEU A 232 -25.03 -9.18 59.07
C LEU A 232 -24.29 -7.91 59.51
N ARG A 233 -25.09 -6.87 59.78
CA ARG A 233 -24.68 -5.65 60.50
C ARG A 233 -24.00 -5.99 61.83
N LEU A 234 -22.84 -5.40 62.11
CA LEU A 234 -22.43 -5.07 63.46
C LEU A 234 -21.61 -3.75 63.47
N THR A 235 -22.34 -2.69 63.82
CA THR A 235 -21.97 -1.54 64.67
C THR A 235 -20.69 -0.74 64.41
N GLU A 236 -20.95 0.51 64.05
CA GLU A 236 -20.27 1.76 64.43
C GLU A 236 -19.42 1.70 65.71
N GLY A 237 -18.24 2.31 65.65
CA GLY A 237 -17.45 2.64 66.83
C GLY A 237 -15.96 2.61 66.54
N ILE A 238 -15.40 3.75 66.13
CA ILE A 238 -14.07 4.31 66.52
C ILE A 238 -13.88 5.56 65.65
N ALA A 239 -14.54 6.63 66.08
CA ALA A 239 -14.09 7.99 65.82
C ALA A 239 -13.39 8.44 67.11
N GLY A 240 -12.08 8.62 67.06
CA GLY A 240 -11.33 9.18 68.19
C GLY A 240 -9.89 8.71 68.25
N LEU A 241 -8.99 9.68 68.44
CA LEU A 241 -7.54 9.55 68.68
C LEU A 241 -6.76 9.40 67.36
N ARG A 242 -5.90 10.33 66.96
CA ARG A 242 -4.84 10.93 67.78
C ARG A 242 -4.23 12.13 67.03
N HIS A 243 -4.48 13.34 67.52
CA HIS A 243 -3.70 14.54 67.22
C HIS A 243 -2.87 14.90 68.46
N ARG A 244 -1.66 15.43 68.24
CA ARG A 244 -0.72 16.08 69.17
C ARG A 244 0.26 15.17 69.93
N HIS A 245 1.55 15.40 69.71
CA HIS A 245 2.40 16.21 70.60
C HIS A 245 3.78 16.49 69.95
N HIS A 246 4.20 17.77 69.91
CA HIS A 246 5.37 18.38 70.59
C HIS A 246 6.73 17.74 70.21
N GLY A 247 7.78 18.47 69.85
CA GLY A 247 8.19 19.84 70.20
C GLY A 247 9.58 19.79 70.87
N GLU A 248 10.46 20.72 70.47
CA GLU A 248 11.71 21.14 71.14
C GLU A 248 13.07 20.43 70.85
N ASP A 249 13.80 21.07 69.95
CA ASP A 249 15.23 21.48 69.87
C ASP A 249 15.96 21.81 71.23
N PRO A 250 17.27 22.19 71.26
CA PRO A 250 18.49 21.62 70.66
C PRO A 250 19.74 21.68 71.62
N GLY A 251 20.91 21.16 71.20
CA GLY A 251 22.20 21.79 71.56
C GLY A 251 23.38 20.91 72.00
N ALA A 252 24.48 21.03 71.24
CA ALA A 252 25.93 21.00 71.58
C ALA A 252 26.71 20.06 70.62
N ARG A 253 27.35 20.61 69.56
CA ARG A 253 28.78 21.06 69.48
C ARG A 253 29.75 19.93 69.85
N ALA A 254 30.75 19.54 69.04
CA ALA A 254 31.57 20.32 68.13
C ALA A 254 32.38 19.43 67.17
N THR A 255 32.68 19.98 65.98
CA THR A 255 33.95 19.91 65.20
C THR A 255 34.48 18.52 64.76
N GLY A 256 34.83 18.29 63.49
CA GLY A 256 35.03 19.21 62.39
C GLY A 256 35.22 18.51 61.04
N GLU A 257 35.57 19.36 60.07
CA GLU A 257 35.93 19.09 58.67
C GLU A 257 34.77 18.99 57.65
N ASP A 258 34.69 20.07 56.87
CA ASP A 258 33.97 20.34 55.63
C ASP A 258 34.99 21.10 54.74
N PRO A 259 34.83 21.31 53.41
CA PRO A 259 33.91 20.74 52.42
C PRO A 259 34.64 20.19 51.17
N ARG A 260 33.92 19.39 50.37
CA ARG A 260 33.56 19.68 48.96
C ARG A 260 33.15 18.40 48.21
N THR A 261 31.82 18.27 48.04
CA THR A 261 31.08 18.11 46.77
C THR A 261 31.73 17.28 45.66
N GLY A 262 31.11 16.28 45.04
CA GLY A 262 29.74 15.74 44.98
C GLY A 262 29.83 14.53 44.02
N GLY A 263 29.17 13.40 44.27
CA GLY A 263 27.76 13.18 43.91
C GLY A 263 27.65 12.87 42.40
N GLN A 264 27.07 11.78 41.92
CA GLN A 264 26.44 10.63 42.53
C GLN A 264 26.21 9.65 41.36
N ALA A 265 26.54 8.38 41.56
CA ALA A 265 26.11 7.31 40.69
C ALA A 265 24.67 6.93 41.05
N ALA A 266 23.78 6.86 40.06
CA ALA A 266 22.44 6.31 40.19
C ALA A 266 22.32 5.12 39.24
N THR A 267 22.10 3.94 39.82
CA THR A 267 21.79 2.68 39.13
C THR A 267 20.34 2.31 39.38
N GLU A 268 19.73 1.82 38.30
CA GLU A 268 18.66 0.81 38.24
C GLU A 268 17.24 1.10 38.73
N GLY A 269 16.30 0.99 37.78
CA GLY A 269 15.04 0.29 37.98
C GLY A 269 13.79 1.16 38.06
N ASP A 270 13.07 1.29 36.95
CA ASP A 270 11.61 1.39 37.00
C ASP A 270 10.95 0.83 35.73
N VAL A 271 10.09 -0.15 35.98
CA VAL A 271 9.23 -0.91 35.07
C VAL A 271 7.80 -0.40 35.29
N GLU A 272 7.08 -0.18 34.18
CA GLU A 272 5.62 -0.15 34.01
C GLU A 272 4.73 0.45 35.11
N LYS A 273 4.01 1.52 34.75
CA LYS A 273 2.52 1.58 34.68
C LYS A 273 2.07 3.03 34.48
N GLU A 274 1.29 3.28 33.43
CA GLU A 274 0.02 4.01 33.50
C GLU A 274 -0.62 4.12 32.10
N CYS A 275 -1.57 3.21 31.84
CA CYS A 275 -2.62 3.38 30.84
C CYS A 275 -3.71 4.23 31.50
N GLY A 276 -3.81 5.51 31.11
CA GLY A 276 -4.86 6.41 31.55
C GLY A 276 -6.15 6.20 30.74
N CYS A 277 -7.21 5.72 31.40
CA CYS A 277 -8.59 5.84 30.94
C CYS A 277 -9.31 6.83 31.86
N ASP A 278 -9.54 8.04 31.37
CA ASP A 278 -10.49 9.00 31.94
C ASP A 278 -11.62 9.20 30.93
N CYS A 279 -12.85 8.88 31.32
CA CYS A 279 -14.06 9.56 30.86
C CYS A 279 -15.22 9.20 31.81
N HIS A 280 -15.56 10.19 32.62
CA HIS A 280 -16.69 10.25 33.56
C HIS A 280 -18.03 9.84 32.93
N GLY A 281 -18.85 9.13 33.71
CA GLY A 281 -20.26 8.88 33.42
C GLY A 281 -21.20 9.92 34.01
N GLN A 282 -22.40 10.01 33.43
CA GLN A 282 -23.70 10.39 34.00
C GLN A 282 -24.69 10.30 32.80
N GLY A 283 -25.84 9.65 32.76
CA GLY A 283 -26.73 9.00 33.72
C GLY A 283 -28.16 9.17 33.17
N ASP A 284 -28.86 8.05 32.93
CA ASP A 284 -30.32 7.78 32.90
C ASP A 284 -31.33 8.83 32.34
N GLY A 285 -32.39 8.50 31.60
CA GLY A 285 -33.07 7.24 31.29
C GLY A 285 -34.38 7.51 30.51
N ASP A 286 -35.02 6.42 30.07
CA ASP A 286 -36.44 6.24 29.65
C ASP A 286 -37.07 7.26 28.67
N THR A 287 -37.58 6.86 27.49
CA THR A 287 -38.86 6.13 27.39
C THR A 287 -39.11 5.60 25.95
N GLN A 288 -39.93 4.56 25.91
CA GLN A 288 -40.37 3.71 24.79
C GLN A 288 -41.37 4.37 23.77
N PRO A 289 -41.84 3.64 22.71
CA PRO A 289 -42.04 4.18 21.35
C PRO A 289 -43.51 4.19 20.82
N LYS A 290 -43.64 4.52 19.51
CA LYS A 290 -44.71 4.28 18.49
C LYS A 290 -45.51 5.53 18.04
N PRO A 291 -46.36 5.46 16.99
CA PRO A 291 -46.03 5.26 15.56
C PRO A 291 -46.81 6.22 14.62
N GLY A 292 -46.42 6.28 13.33
CA GLY A 292 -47.31 6.54 12.19
C GLY A 292 -47.83 7.97 11.96
N GLU A 293 -47.46 8.53 10.82
CA GLU A 293 -48.34 9.07 9.75
C GLU A 293 -47.54 9.21 8.46
#